data_AF-A0A1E5Q9V7-F1
#
_entry.id   AF-A0A1E5Q9V7-F1
#
_cell.length_a   1.000
_cell.length_b   1.000
_cell.length_c   1.000
_cell.angle_alpha   90.00
_cell.angle_beta   90.00
_cell.angle_gamma   90.00
#
_symmetry.space_group_name_H-M   'P 1'
#
loop_
_entity.id
_entity.type
_entity.pdbx_description
1 polymer ?
#
loop_
_entity_poly.entity_id
_entity_poly.type
_entity_poly.pdbx_seq_one_letter_code
_entity_poly.pdbx_strand_id
1 'polypeptide(L)'
;MSDPLYSYEIYDNLPMQIAILDRQGLIEYTNSAWHAFAIENGYQGGMFKGTNYAELCLNVEGVEKDQAKSFAVGLKEVLAGLTNKFEQV
;
A
#
# COMPACT_ATOMS: atom_id res chain seq x y z
N MET A 1 -9.27 18.38 24.93
CA MET A 1 -8.48 17.32 24.27
C MET A 1 -9.24 16.96 23.01
N SER A 2 -8.81 17.50 21.87
CA SER A 2 -9.34 17.14 20.56
C SER A 2 -8.74 15.80 20.16
N ASP A 3 -9.60 14.80 19.97
CA ASP A 3 -9.22 13.48 19.44
C ASP A 3 -8.81 13.66 17.97
N PRO A 4 -7.55 13.42 17.55
CA PRO A 4 -7.13 13.58 16.17
C PRO A 4 -7.46 12.30 15.39
N LEU A 5 -8.73 11.90 15.40
CA LEU A 5 -9.27 10.87 14.52
C LEU A 5 -9.27 11.44 13.09
N TYR A 6 -8.14 11.35 12.41
CA TYR A 6 -8.08 11.44 10.97
C TYR A 6 -8.90 10.27 10.42
N SER A 7 -10.17 10.50 10.08
CA SER A 7 -10.97 9.51 9.38
C SER A 7 -10.39 9.34 7.99
N TYR A 8 -9.61 8.28 7.79
CA TYR A 8 -9.10 7.91 6.46
C TYR A 8 -10.22 7.75 5.42
N GLU A 9 -11.47 7.64 5.87
CA GLU A 9 -12.71 7.67 5.08
C GLU A 9 -12.77 8.81 4.04
N ILE A 10 -12.08 9.95 4.26
CA ILE A 10 -12.02 11.00 3.23
C ILE A 10 -11.40 10.50 1.92
N TYR A 11 -10.49 9.53 1.99
CA TYR A 11 -9.83 8.93 0.83
C TYR A 11 -10.72 7.97 0.06
N ASP A 12 -11.87 7.52 0.61
CA ASP A 12 -12.82 6.65 -0.10
C ASP A 12 -13.47 7.34 -1.30
N ASN A 13 -13.55 8.68 -1.29
CA ASN A 13 -14.10 9.45 -2.40
C ASN A 13 -13.09 9.69 -3.53
N LEU A 14 -11.81 9.33 -3.34
CA LEU A 14 -10.79 9.51 -4.36
C LEU A 14 -10.79 8.30 -5.33
N PRO A 15 -10.75 8.55 -6.65
CA PRO A 15 -10.81 7.48 -7.65
C PRO A 15 -9.50 6.68 -7.79
N MET A 16 -8.42 7.14 -7.16
CA MET A 16 -7.10 6.49 -7.20
C MET A 16 -6.96 5.46 -6.08
N GLN A 17 -6.23 4.37 -6.33
CA GLN A 17 -5.95 3.36 -5.31
C GLN A 17 -5.01 3.94 -4.24
N ILE A 18 -5.43 3.93 -2.97
CA ILE A 18 -4.65 4.45 -1.86
C ILE A 18 -4.49 3.39 -0.79
N ALA A 19 -3.24 3.17 -0.36
CA ALA A 19 -2.87 2.42 0.83
C ALA A 19 -2.06 3.33 1.76
N ILE A 20 -2.39 3.33 3.05
CA ILE A 20 -1.68 4.04 4.11
C ILE A 20 -0.94 2.99 4.93
N LEU A 21 0.36 3.20 5.13
CA LEU A 21 1.22 2.29 5.87
C LEU A 21 1.70 2.96 7.16
N ASP A 22 1.90 2.16 8.20
CA ASP A 22 2.64 2.58 9.38
C ASP A 22 4.17 2.63 9.11
N ARG A 23 4.94 3.01 10.12
CA ARG A 23 6.41 3.09 10.03
C ARG A 23 7.10 1.73 9.84
N GLN A 24 6.41 0.62 10.13
CA GLN A 24 6.89 -0.73 9.90
C GLN A 24 6.55 -1.24 8.49
N GLY A 25 5.76 -0.49 7.72
CA GLY A 25 5.28 -0.86 6.39
C GLY A 25 4.02 -1.72 6.42
N LEU A 26 3.35 -1.83 7.57
CA LEU A 26 2.07 -2.53 7.68
C LEU A 26 0.95 -1.61 7.21
N ILE A 27 0.02 -2.14 6.41
CA ILE A 27 -1.14 -1.39 5.97
C ILE A 27 -2.03 -1.04 7.18
N GLU A 28 -2.31 0.24 7.38
CA GLU A 28 -3.29 0.73 8.35
C GLU A 28 -4.67 0.92 7.71
N TYR A 29 -4.72 1.32 6.44
CA TYR A 29 -5.93 1.59 5.68
C TYR A 29 -5.72 1.43 4.17
N THR A 30 -6.77 0.98 3.48
CA THR A 30 -6.90 0.99 2.02
C THR A 30 -8.25 1.60 1.65
N ASN A 31 -8.30 2.44 0.62
CA ASN A 31 -9.56 3.06 0.20
C ASN A 31 -10.40 2.14 -0.70
N SER A 32 -11.63 2.55 -0.99
CA SER A 32 -12.58 1.81 -1.82
C SER A 32 -12.04 1.51 -3.23
N ALA A 33 -11.31 2.44 -3.84
CA ALA A 33 -10.70 2.24 -5.16
C ALA A 33 -9.62 1.14 -5.14
N TRP A 34 -8.82 1.06 -4.07
CA TRP A 34 -7.84 -0.03 -3.89
C TRP A 34 -8.52 -1.40 -3.83
N HIS A 35 -9.62 -1.51 -3.08
CA HIS A 35 -10.37 -2.77 -2.95
C HIS A 35 -10.95 -3.20 -4.29
N ALA A 36 -11.54 -2.27 -5.05
CA ALA A 36 -12.06 -2.56 -6.39
C ALA A 36 -10.96 -3.08 -7.33
N PHE A 37 -9.82 -2.38 -7.37
CA PHE A 37 -8.66 -2.80 -8.15
C PHE A 37 -8.16 -4.20 -7.76
N ALA A 38 -8.06 -4.49 -6.46
CA ALA A 38 -7.60 -5.79 -5.99
C ALA A 38 -8.54 -6.92 -6.43
N ILE A 39 -9.86 -6.72 -6.32
CA ILE A 39 -10.87 -7.68 -6.76
C ILE A 39 -10.78 -7.92 -8.27
N GLU A 40 -10.65 -6.85 -9.06
CA GLU A 40 -10.46 -6.94 -10.53
C GLU A 40 -9.21 -7.73 -10.91
N ASN A 41 -8.15 -7.65 -10.09
CA ASN A 41 -6.91 -8.40 -10.27
C ASN A 41 -6.92 -9.79 -9.60
N GLY A 42 -8.11 -10.29 -9.21
CA GLY A 42 -8.29 -11.65 -8.72
C GLY A 42 -7.92 -11.86 -7.25
N TYR A 43 -7.81 -10.78 -6.45
CA TYR A 43 -7.66 -10.90 -5.01
C TYR A 43 -8.94 -11.49 -4.39
N GLN A 44 -8.80 -12.68 -3.80
CA GLN A 44 -9.88 -13.38 -3.09
C GLN A 44 -9.68 -13.39 -1.57
N GLY A 45 -8.71 -12.62 -1.07
CA GLY A 45 -8.24 -12.65 0.32
C GLY A 45 -9.07 -11.82 1.30
N GLY A 46 -8.56 -11.74 2.53
CA GLY A 46 -9.17 -11.02 3.67
C GLY A 46 -8.76 -9.55 3.77
N MET A 47 -8.68 -9.03 5.00
CA MET A 47 -8.30 -7.63 5.23
C MET A 47 -6.84 -7.38 4.84
N PHE A 48 -6.59 -6.28 4.12
CA PHE A 48 -5.23 -5.80 3.83
C PHE A 48 -4.53 -5.28 5.09
N LYS A 49 -5.30 -4.75 6.05
CA LYS A 49 -4.78 -4.16 7.29
C LYS A 49 -3.87 -5.14 8.04
N GLY A 50 -2.69 -4.66 8.43
CA GLY A 50 -1.66 -5.46 9.09
C GLY A 50 -0.76 -6.27 8.14
N THR A 51 -0.98 -6.21 6.83
CA THR A 51 -0.08 -6.83 5.85
C THR A 51 1.11 -5.92 5.60
N ASN A 52 2.33 -6.46 5.61
CA ASN A 52 3.52 -5.72 5.16
C ASN A 52 3.54 -5.65 3.63
N TYR A 53 3.25 -4.48 3.07
CA TYR A 53 3.09 -4.35 1.62
C TYR A 53 4.41 -4.53 0.87
N ALA A 54 5.54 -4.10 1.46
CA ALA A 54 6.85 -4.30 0.85
C ALA A 54 7.22 -5.80 0.78
N GLU A 55 6.91 -6.58 1.80
CA GLU A 55 7.11 -8.04 1.78
C GLU A 55 6.19 -8.73 0.79
N LEU A 56 4.94 -8.30 0.67
CA LEU A 56 4.00 -8.81 -0.33
C LEU A 56 4.55 -8.61 -1.74
N CYS A 57 5.03 -7.39 -2.07
CA CYS A 57 5.63 -7.09 -3.36
C CYS A 57 6.88 -7.94 -3.69
N LEU A 58 7.68 -8.31 -2.68
CA LEU A 58 8.84 -9.19 -2.88
C LEU A 58 8.48 -10.63 -3.25
N ASN A 59 7.28 -11.07 -2.86
CA ASN A 59 6.76 -12.41 -3.11
C ASN A 59 5.88 -12.49 -4.37
N VAL A 60 5.71 -11.39 -5.11
CA VAL A 60 4.98 -11.39 -6.37
C VAL A 60 5.71 -12.25 -7.41
N GLU A 61 4.94 -13.08 -8.09
CA GLU A 61 5.39 -13.92 -9.20
C GLU A 61 4.71 -13.51 -10.51
N GLY A 62 5.20 -14.02 -11.64
CA GLY A 62 4.67 -13.69 -12.96
C GLY A 62 5.34 -12.47 -13.60
N VAL A 63 4.65 -11.86 -14.57
CA VAL A 63 5.20 -10.78 -15.42
C VAL A 63 5.53 -9.51 -14.63
N GLU A 64 4.79 -9.24 -13.55
CA GLU A 64 4.93 -8.05 -12.69
C GLU A 64 6.07 -8.18 -11.66
N LYS A 65 6.72 -9.35 -11.55
CA LYS A 65 7.67 -9.66 -10.48
C LYS A 65 8.80 -8.64 -10.34
N ASP A 66 9.46 -8.29 -11.44
CA ASP A 66 10.61 -7.38 -11.40
C ASP A 66 10.17 -5.95 -11.05
N GLN A 67 9.00 -5.53 -11.54
CA GLN A 67 8.41 -4.24 -11.21
C GLN A 67 8.05 -4.16 -9.72
N ALA A 68 7.40 -5.21 -9.18
CA ALA A 68 7.03 -5.31 -7.77
C ALA A 68 8.25 -5.33 -6.85
N LYS A 69 9.33 -6.03 -7.24
CA LYS A 69 10.58 -6.02 -6.47
C LYS A 69 11.23 -4.64 -6.44
N SER A 70 11.28 -3.94 -7.58
CA SER A 70 11.79 -2.57 -7.65
C SER A 70 10.98 -1.63 -6.74
N PHE A 71 9.64 -1.74 -6.79
CA PHE A 71 8.75 -1.00 -5.91
C PHE A 71 9.02 -1.26 -4.43
N ALA A 72 9.21 -2.53 -4.05
CA ALA A 72 9.50 -2.92 -2.68
C ALA A 72 10.81 -2.31 -2.16
N VAL A 73 11.84 -2.19 -3.01
CA VAL A 73 13.10 -1.54 -2.65
C VAL A 73 12.88 -0.05 -2.39
N GLY A 74 12.25 0.67 -3.31
CA GLY A 74 11.97 2.09 -3.15
C GLY A 74 11.11 2.38 -1.91
N LEU A 75 10.09 1.56 -1.66
CA LEU A 75 9.27 1.65 -0.46
C LEU A 75 10.08 1.43 0.82
N LYS A 76 11.00 0.45 0.84
CA LYS A 76 11.87 0.20 2.01
C LYS A 76 12.81 1.36 2.28
N GLU A 77 13.32 2.04 1.26
CA GLU A 77 14.16 3.24 1.43
C GLU A 77 13.38 4.40 2.05
N VAL A 78 12.12 4.59 1.66
CA VAL A 78 11.22 5.57 2.27
C VAL A 78 10.96 5.23 3.74
N LEU A 79 10.62 3.97 4.04
CA LEU A 79 10.35 3.52 5.41
C LEU A 79 11.60 3.62 6.32
N ALA A 80 12.79 3.40 5.76
CA ALA A 80 14.07 3.58 6.46
C ALA A 80 14.47 5.06 6.64
N GLY A 81 13.73 6.01 6.05
CA GLY A 81 14.04 7.44 6.11
C GLY A 81 15.24 7.85 5.26
N LEU A 82 15.67 7.02 4.31
CA LEU A 82 16.77 7.34 3.38
C LEU A 82 16.33 8.33 2.30
N THR A 83 15.05 8.29 1.94
CA THR A 83 14.39 9.26 1.06
C THR A 83 13.00 9.63 1.60
N ASN A 84 12.52 10.82 1.27
CA ASN A 84 11.18 11.27 1.66
C ASN A 84 10.09 10.78 0.71
N LYS A 85 10.44 10.41 -0.53
CA LYS A 85 9.50 9.92 -1.54
C LYS A 85 10.19 9.02 -2.57
N PHE A 86 9.41 8.16 -3.18
CA PHE A 86 9.79 7.31 -4.31
C PHE A 86 8.65 7.28 -5.32
N GLU A 87 8.99 7.29 -6.61
CA GLU A 87 8.05 7.25 -7.74
C GLU A 87 8.62 6.28 -8.78
N GLN A 88 7.78 5.41 -9.34
CA GLN A 88 8.15 4.45 -10.39
C GLN A 88 7.30 4.74 -11.62
N VAL A 89 7.97 4.89 -12.78
CA VAL A 89 7.36 5.16 -14.09
C VAL A 89 7.14 3.86 -14.86
#